data_AF-T1C5G6-F1
#
_entry.id   AF-T1C5G6-F1
#
_cell.length_a   1.000
_cell.length_b   1.000
_cell.length_c   1.000
_cell.angle_alpha   90.00
_cell.angle_beta   90.00
_cell.angle_gamma   90.00
#
_symmetry.space_group_name_H-M   'P 1'
#
loop_
_entity.id
_entity.type
_entity.pdbx_description
1 polymer ?
#
loop_
_entity_poly.entity_id
_entity_poly.type
_entity_poly.pdbx_seq_one_letter_code
_entity_poly.pdbx_strand_id
1 'polypeptide(L)'
;MVTNDFPPKVGGIQNALFEIYKRLPPESFAVITPHYPGDDDFDSGLPFKVIRVRCKNLLPTKSFVRTLEDLIDQMNPQSVALNPILPIGMLSKKIDRDVT
;
A
#
# COMPACT_ATOMS: atom_id res chain seq x y z
N MET A 1 3.82 2.67 -1.73
CA MET A 1 3.50 1.28 -2.09
C MET A 1 2.02 1.01 -1.86
N VAL A 2 1.36 0.32 -2.78
CA VAL A 2 -0.02 -0.19 -2.63
C VAL A 2 0.03 -1.71 -2.62
N THR A 3 -0.48 -2.36 -1.56
CA THR A 3 -0.39 -3.83 -1.45
C THR A 3 -1.52 -4.49 -0.67
N ASN A 4 -1.85 -5.73 -1.04
CA ASN A 4 -2.74 -6.64 -0.30
C ASN A 4 -2.02 -7.46 0.77
N ASP A 5 -0.69 -7.36 0.83
CA ASP A 5 0.16 -8.29 1.55
C ASP A 5 1.13 -7.52 2.44
N PHE A 6 0.59 -7.04 3.56
CA PHE A 6 1.33 -6.33 4.59
C PHE A 6 0.99 -6.90 5.97
N PRO A 7 1.94 -6.94 6.93
CA PRO A 7 1.64 -7.34 8.30
C PRO A 7 0.52 -6.48 8.93
N PRO A 8 -0.18 -6.97 9.98
CA PRO A 8 0.06 -8.20 10.76
C PRO A 8 -0.44 -9.49 10.09
N LYS A 9 -0.93 -9.44 8.85
CA LYS A 9 -1.27 -10.63 8.07
C LYS A 9 -0.05 -11.56 7.96
N VAL A 10 -0.18 -12.78 8.48
CA VAL A 10 0.90 -13.76 8.51
C VAL A 10 1.08 -14.45 7.15
N GLY A 11 2.31 -14.44 6.64
CA GLY A 11 2.71 -15.21 5.47
C GLY A 11 4.09 -14.80 4.91
N GLY A 12 4.63 -15.61 4.01
CA GLY A 12 6.00 -15.42 3.51
C GLY A 12 6.19 -14.17 2.64
N ILE A 13 5.20 -13.85 1.79
CA ILE A 13 5.24 -12.69 0.89
C ILE A 13 5.18 -11.37 1.69
N GLN A 14 4.33 -11.33 2.72
CA GLN A 14 4.15 -10.17 3.59
C GLN A 14 5.45 -9.84 4.31
N ASN A 15 6.15 -10.85 4.83
CA ASN A 15 7.43 -10.65 5.51
C ASN A 15 8.53 -10.19 4.54
N ALA A 16 8.63 -10.79 3.35
CA ALA A 16 9.63 -10.39 2.37
C ALA A 16 9.48 -8.92 1.95
N LEU A 17 8.25 -8.48 1.62
CA LEU A 17 7.97 -7.10 1.27
C LEU A 17 8.25 -6.16 2.45
N PHE A 18 7.79 -6.52 3.65
CA PHE A 18 8.03 -5.72 4.85
C PHE A 18 9.52 -5.53 5.14
N GLU A 19 10.32 -6.59 5.04
CA GLU A 19 11.77 -6.54 5.24
C GLU A 19 12.45 -5.61 4.23
N ILE A 20 12.02 -5.58 2.97
CA ILE A 20 12.59 -4.65 1.98
C ILE A 20 12.25 -3.20 2.35
N TYR A 21 10.98 -2.91 2.59
CA TYR A 21 10.52 -1.54 2.80
C TYR A 21 10.96 -0.94 4.13
N LYS A 22 11.08 -1.73 5.20
CA LYS A 22 11.54 -1.22 6.50
C LYS A 22 13.00 -0.74 6.51
N ARG A 23 13.77 -1.04 5.46
CA ARG A 23 15.18 -0.61 5.30
C ARG A 23 15.33 0.66 4.48
N LEU A 24 14.25 1.14 3.87
CA LEU A 24 14.24 2.43 3.17
C LEU A 24 14.13 3.58 4.17
N PRO A 25 14.56 4.81 3.80
CA PRO A 25 14.32 5.99 4.63
C PRO A 25 12.81 6.13 4.94
N PRO A 26 12.39 6.16 6.20
CA PRO A 26 10.97 6.08 6.57
C PRO A 26 10.10 7.21 5.99
N GLU A 27 10.69 8.38 5.76
CA GLU A 27 10.07 9.55 5.16
C GLU A 27 9.92 9.46 3.64
N SER A 28 10.59 8.50 2.97
CA SER A 28 10.60 8.41 1.51
C SER A 28 9.39 7.66 0.93
N PHE A 29 8.54 7.07 1.76
CA PHE A 29 7.41 6.28 1.29
C PHE A 29 6.25 6.20 2.29
N ALA A 30 5.09 5.77 1.77
CA ALA A 30 3.95 5.34 2.55
C ALA A 30 3.40 4.01 2.02
N VAL A 31 2.73 3.24 2.87
CA VAL A 31 2.08 1.97 2.52
C VAL A 31 0.58 2.15 2.54
N ILE A 32 -0.11 1.76 1.46
CA ILE A 32 -1.58 1.67 1.40
C ILE A 32 -1.94 0.19 1.33
N THR A 33 -2.72 -0.28 2.30
CA THR A 33 -3.03 -1.71 2.43
C THR A 33 -4.37 -1.93 3.16
N PRO A 34 -5.04 -3.09 3.02
CA PRO A 34 -6.25 -3.36 3.78
C PRO A 34 -6.02 -3.36 5.30
N HIS A 35 -7.10 -3.09 6.04
CA HIS A 35 -7.14 -3.25 7.49
C HIS A 35 -7.08 -4.73 7.90
N TYR A 36 -6.35 -5.03 8.98
CA TYR A 36 -6.25 -6.36 9.58
C TYR A 36 -6.34 -6.27 11.11
N PRO A 37 -6.89 -7.29 11.80
CA PRO A 37 -6.88 -7.30 13.26
C PRO A 37 -5.46 -7.11 13.82
N GLY A 38 -5.28 -6.14 14.72
CA GLY A 38 -4.00 -5.80 15.34
C GLY A 38 -3.11 -4.89 14.49
N ASP A 39 -3.65 -4.26 13.44
CA ASP A 39 -2.89 -3.32 12.62
C ASP A 39 -2.53 -2.04 13.37
N ASP A 40 -3.41 -1.50 14.23
CA ASP A 40 -3.10 -0.33 15.05
C ASP A 40 -1.85 -0.54 15.93
N ASP A 41 -1.80 -1.67 16.66
CA ASP A 41 -0.65 -2.00 17.51
C ASP A 41 0.62 -2.18 16.67
N PHE A 42 0.53 -2.87 15.54
CA PHE A 42 1.66 -3.10 14.64
C PHE A 42 2.18 -1.79 14.02
N ASP A 43 1.28 -0.96 13.49
CA ASP A 43 1.59 0.27 12.78
C ASP A 43 2.16 1.32 13.73
N SER A 44 1.76 1.32 15.01
CA SER A 44 2.32 2.21 16.04
C SER A 44 3.84 2.01 16.26
N GLY A 45 4.35 0.82 15.96
CA GLY A 45 5.77 0.49 16.08
C GLY A 45 6.61 0.84 14.84
N LEU A 46 5.98 1.32 13.76
CA LEU A 46 6.67 1.58 12.50
C LEU A 46 7.15 3.03 12.40
N PRO A 47 8.33 3.28 11.81
CA PRO A 47 8.83 4.64 11.63
C PRO A 47 8.23 5.34 10.39
N PHE A 48 7.41 4.65 9.60
CA PHE A 48 6.84 5.14 8.34
C PHE A 48 5.32 5.03 8.32
N LYS A 49 4.68 5.80 7.42
CA LYS A 49 3.23 5.90 7.34
C LYS A 49 2.59 4.66 6.72
N VAL A 50 1.62 4.08 7.41
CA VAL A 50 0.72 3.04 6.89
C VAL A 50 -0.71 3.59 6.85
N ILE A 51 -1.39 3.42 5.72
CA ILE A 51 -2.76 3.84 5.46
C ILE A 51 -3.60 2.59 5.27
N ARG A 52 -4.46 2.31 6.27
CA ARG A 52 -5.36 1.16 6.28
C ARG A 52 -6.67 1.49 5.57
N VAL A 53 -7.00 0.71 4.55
CA VAL A 53 -8.25 0.83 3.79
C VAL A 53 -9.24 -0.20 4.30
N ARG A 54 -10.46 0.22 4.61
CA ARG A 54 -11.54 -0.67 5.09
C ARG A 54 -12.11 -1.51 3.95
N CYS A 55 -11.42 -2.58 3.59
CA CYS A 55 -11.86 -3.57 2.60
C CYS A 55 -11.21 -4.93 2.88
N LYS A 56 -11.70 -6.00 2.24
CA LYS A 56 -11.08 -7.33 2.35
C LYS A 56 -9.77 -7.38 1.56
N ASN A 57 -9.82 -6.96 0.30
CA ASN A 57 -8.69 -6.86 -0.62
C ASN A 57 -8.82 -5.55 -1.41
N LEU A 58 -7.68 -4.93 -1.74
CA LEU A 58 -7.57 -3.90 -2.75
C LEU A 58 -7.84 -4.52 -4.12
N LEU A 59 -8.90 -4.04 -4.76
CA LEU A 59 -9.35 -4.43 -6.09
C LEU A 59 -9.46 -3.19 -6.96
N PRO A 60 -9.28 -3.31 -8.29
CA PRO A 60 -9.33 -2.19 -9.24
C PRO A 60 -10.76 -1.68 -9.51
N THR A 61 -11.53 -1.47 -8.45
CA THR A 61 -12.87 -0.90 -8.46
C THR A 61 -12.81 0.62 -8.63
N LYS A 62 -13.87 1.21 -9.20
CA LYS A 62 -13.94 2.67 -9.37
C LYS A 62 -13.82 3.43 -8.04
N SER A 63 -14.40 2.89 -6.97
CA SER A 63 -14.33 3.50 -5.64
C SER A 63 -12.90 3.55 -5.13
N PHE A 64 -12.15 2.46 -5.25
CA PHE A 64 -10.77 2.42 -4.77
C PHE A 64 -9.84 3.27 -5.62
N VAL A 65 -10.05 3.34 -6.94
CA VAL A 65 -9.28 4.24 -7.82
C VAL A 65 -9.40 5.69 -7.35
N ARG A 66 -10.61 6.17 -7.08
CA ARG A 66 -10.82 7.55 -6.57
C ARG A 66 -10.11 7.79 -5.24
N THR A 67 -10.26 6.88 -4.29
CA THR A 67 -9.55 6.97 -3.01
C THR A 67 -8.03 7.00 -3.20
N LEU A 68 -7.51 6.22 -4.16
CA LEU A 68 -6.08 6.19 -4.45
C LEU A 68 -5.62 7.47 -5.16
N GLU A 69 -6.40 8.02 -6.08
CA GLU A 69 -6.14 9.33 -6.70
C GLU A 69 -6.10 10.44 -5.64
N ASP A 70 -7.09 10.50 -4.74
CA ASP A 70 -7.11 11.49 -3.66
C ASP A 70 -5.86 11.39 -2.77
N LEU A 71 -5.40 10.16 -2.47
CA LEU A 71 -4.19 9.91 -1.69
C LEU A 71 -2.92 10.29 -2.46
N ILE A 72 -2.88 10.06 -3.76
CA ILE A 72 -1.77 10.46 -4.63
C ILE A 72 -1.68 11.98 -4.70
N ASP A 73 -2.80 12.68 -4.86
CA ASP A 73 -2.83 14.14 -4.90
C ASP A 73 -2.38 14.75 -3.56
N GLN A 74 -2.82 14.16 -2.43
CA GLN A 74 -2.43 14.62 -1.09
C GLN A 74 -0.95 14.38 -0.77
N MET A 75 -0.40 13.24 -1.19
CA MET A 75 0.99 12.88 -0.87
C MET A 75 1.99 13.33 -1.94
N ASN A 76 1.51 13.65 -3.15
CA ASN A 76 2.30 13.97 -4.35
C ASN A 76 3.55 13.08 -4.52
N PRO A 77 3.41 11.74 -4.53
CA PRO A 77 4.54 10.84 -4.59
C PRO A 77 5.25 10.93 -5.94
N GLN A 78 6.56 10.63 -5.98
CA GLN A 78 7.31 10.54 -7.23
C GLN A 78 6.86 9.35 -8.10
N SER A 79 6.52 8.22 -7.48
CA SER A 79 6.03 7.02 -8.17
C SER A 79 5.12 6.20 -7.27
N VAL A 80 4.37 5.27 -7.88
CA VAL A 80 3.48 4.35 -7.17
C VAL A 80 3.90 2.90 -7.43
N ALA A 81 4.42 2.23 -6.41
CA ALA A 81 4.76 0.81 -6.48
C ALA A 81 3.54 -0.09 -6.18
N LEU A 82 3.16 -0.99 -7.09
CA LEU A 82 1.98 -1.89 -6.95
C LEU A 82 2.40 -3.35 -6.70
N ASN A 83 1.99 -3.94 -5.56
CA ASN A 83 2.43 -5.29 -5.17
C ASN A 83 1.31 -6.15 -4.57
N PRO A 84 1.06 -7.40 -5.02
CA PRO A 84 1.54 -8.02 -6.25
C PRO A 84 0.86 -7.42 -7.50
N ILE A 85 1.51 -7.59 -8.66
CA ILE A 85 1.09 -7.02 -9.95
C ILE A 85 -0.33 -7.47 -10.37
N LEU A 86 -0.86 -8.58 -9.85
CA LEU A 86 -2.25 -8.98 -10.09
C LEU A 86 -2.98 -9.26 -8.76
N PRO A 87 -4.22 -8.77 -8.57
CA PRO A 87 -5.02 -7.95 -9.49
C PRO A 87 -4.71 -6.44 -9.45
N ILE A 88 -3.83 -5.98 -8.54
CA ILE A 88 -3.62 -4.55 -8.27
C ILE A 88 -2.97 -3.81 -9.44
N GLY A 89 -2.06 -4.45 -10.18
CA GLY A 89 -1.38 -3.83 -11.33
C GLY A 89 -2.29 -3.40 -12.47
N MET A 90 -3.57 -3.80 -12.50
CA MET A 90 -4.57 -3.22 -13.40
C MET A 90 -4.87 -1.74 -13.09
N LEU A 91 -4.52 -1.25 -11.90
CA LEU A 91 -4.64 0.16 -11.53
C LEU A 91 -3.70 1.06 -12.33
N SER A 92 -2.59 0.54 -12.87
CA SER A 92 -1.66 1.32 -13.68
C SER A 92 -2.29 1.94 -14.92
N LYS A 93 -3.36 1.33 -15.45
CA LYS A 93 -4.13 1.85 -16.60
C LYS A 93 -5.15 2.92 -16.22
N LYS A 94 -5.30 3.22 -14.93
CA LYS A 94 -6.39 4.02 -14.38
C LYS A 94 -5.93 5.22 -13.58
N ILE A 95 -4.63 5.40 -13.39
CA ILE A 95 -4.07 6.45 -12.55
C ILE A 95 -3.03 7.20 -13.37
N ASP A 96 -3.07 8.52 -13.35
CA ASP A 96 -2.17 9.39 -14.12
C ASP A 96 -0.85 9.63 -13.35
N ARG A 97 -0.08 8.55 -13.13
CA ARG A 97 1.23 8.63 -12.46
C ARG A 97 2.16 7.50 -12.90
N ASP A 98 3.47 7.71 -12.75
CA ASP A 98 4.47 6.68 -12.96
C ASP A 98 4.25 5.51 -11.99
N VAL A 99 3.91 4.34 -12.55
CA VAL A 99 3.69 3.11 -11.82
C VAL A 99 4.88 2.17 -12.03
N THR A 100 5.40 1.64 -10.92
CA THR A 100 6.51 0.66 -10.92
C THR A 100 6.06 -0.67 -10.31
#